data_AF-A0A926JCK7-F1
#
_entry.id   AF-A0A926JCK7-F1
#
_cell.length_a   1.000
_cell.length_b   1.000
_cell.length_c   1.000
_cell.angle_alpha   90.00
_cell.angle_beta   90.00
_cell.angle_gamma   90.00
#
_symmetry.space_group_name_H-M   'P 1'
#
loop_
_entity.id
_entity.type
_entity.pdbx_description
1 polymer ?
#
loop_
_entity_poly.entity_id
_entity_poly.type
_entity_poly.pdbx_seq_one_letter_code
_entity_poly.pdbx_strand_id
1 'polypeptide(L)'
;MAAIALAPVGAALCTGPQALVCGGVALLALGIGALMVQGADDDAEENLSGAQTGAEACSTCEPPQCGPLNDEIRGLRDEIESRYRDMEIDQYDLFNRAYSNHSPLFVNGVKIGSWEGHLMQYEQKQTRLRNKTADARGLGCSITTPDADRWGGRSAPLRPNRIYR
;
A
#
# COMPACT_ATOMS: atom_id res chain seq x y z
N MET A 1 -4.27 41.86 -40.99
CA MET A 1 -4.82 42.22 -39.67
C MET A 1 -5.09 40.89 -38.96
N ALA A 2 -4.12 40.26 -38.31
CA ALA A 2 -3.56 40.55 -36.98
C ALA A 2 -4.63 40.55 -35.86
N ALA A 3 -4.68 39.47 -35.07
CA ALA A 3 -4.47 39.51 -33.62
C ALA A 3 -4.52 38.08 -33.03
N ILE A 4 -3.40 37.67 -32.47
CA ILE A 4 -3.22 36.51 -31.58
C ILE A 4 -3.78 36.91 -30.20
N ALA A 5 -4.49 36.00 -29.53
CA ALA A 5 -4.77 36.12 -28.10
C ALA A 5 -4.51 34.79 -27.40
N LEU A 6 -3.30 34.69 -26.83
CA LEU A 6 -2.92 33.77 -25.77
C LEU A 6 -3.54 34.25 -24.45
N ALA A 7 -4.07 33.33 -23.64
CA ALA A 7 -4.54 33.58 -22.30
C ALA A 7 -4.29 32.32 -21.43
N PRO A 8 -4.17 32.43 -20.09
CA PRO A 8 -2.91 32.16 -19.40
C PRO A 8 -2.90 30.84 -18.62
N VAL A 9 -1.68 30.33 -18.44
CA VAL A 9 -1.30 29.29 -17.47
C VAL A 9 -1.67 29.78 -16.06
N GLY A 10 -2.70 29.17 -15.47
CA GLY A 10 -3.11 29.42 -14.10
C GLY A 10 -2.14 28.77 -13.12
N ALA A 11 -1.32 29.60 -12.47
CA ALA A 11 -0.53 29.23 -11.31
C ALA A 11 -1.45 29.00 -10.11
N ALA A 12 -1.55 27.75 -9.65
CA ALA A 12 -2.21 27.42 -8.40
C ALA A 12 -1.31 27.84 -7.23
N LEU A 13 -1.61 29.00 -6.65
CA LEU A 13 -1.04 29.49 -5.41
C LEU A 13 -1.66 28.72 -4.24
N CYS A 14 -0.83 27.95 -3.53
CA CYS A 14 -1.18 27.32 -2.26
C CYS A 14 -1.34 28.41 -1.18
N THR A 15 -2.56 28.83 -0.88
CA THR A 15 -2.88 29.66 0.29
C THR A 15 -3.48 28.79 1.39
N GLY A 16 -2.62 28.23 2.23
CA GLY A 16 -3.01 27.50 3.45
C GLY A 16 -1.96 27.70 4.54
N PRO A 17 -2.35 27.80 5.83
CA PRO A 17 -1.46 28.17 6.93
C PRO A 17 -0.59 27.00 7.44
N GLN A 18 -0.19 26.10 6.55
CA GLN A 18 0.72 24.99 6.84
C GLN A 18 1.77 24.94 5.71
N ALA A 19 2.44 26.08 5.48
CA ALA A 19 3.48 26.22 4.48
C ALA A 19 4.81 25.73 5.04
N LEU A 20 5.06 24.42 4.94
CA LEU A 20 6.41 23.88 5.00
C LEU A 20 6.56 22.84 3.87
N VAL A 21 7.54 23.07 3.02
CA VAL A 21 8.06 22.15 1.98
C VAL A 21 7.21 22.05 0.69
N CYS A 22 6.97 23.18 0.04
CA CYS A 22 6.88 23.22 -1.43
C CYS A 22 8.22 23.72 -1.98
N GLY A 23 9.20 22.82 -2.08
CA GLY A 23 10.51 23.10 -2.66
C GLY A 23 10.43 23.15 -4.18
N GLY A 24 10.06 24.31 -4.72
CA GLY A 24 10.27 24.64 -6.13
C GLY A 24 11.64 25.28 -6.30
N VAL A 25 12.56 24.62 -7.00
CA VAL A 25 13.81 25.24 -7.46
C VAL A 25 13.49 26.07 -8.71
N ALA A 26 13.33 27.37 -8.51
CA ALA A 26 13.32 28.35 -9.58
C ALA A 26 14.78 28.63 -9.99
N LEU A 27 15.24 27.96 -11.05
CA LEU A 27 16.42 28.36 -11.82
C LEU A 27 16.07 29.64 -12.58
N LEU A 28 16.78 30.73 -12.30
CA LEU A 28 17.33 31.69 -13.28
C LEU A 28 17.81 32.95 -12.56
N ALA A 29 19.11 33.23 -12.62
CA ALA A 29 19.66 34.39 -13.33
C ALA A 29 21.09 34.72 -12.84
N LEU A 30 21.98 34.84 -13.82
CA LEU A 30 23.36 35.29 -13.71
C LEU A 30 23.46 36.65 -13.00
N GLY A 31 24.32 36.74 -11.99
CA GLY A 31 24.68 37.98 -11.32
C GLY A 31 25.92 37.81 -10.47
N ILE A 32 27.03 38.38 -10.92
CA ILE A 32 28.32 38.44 -10.23
C ILE A 32 28.13 39.18 -8.90
N GLY A 33 28.50 38.54 -7.78
CA GLY A 33 28.48 39.17 -6.47
C GLY A 33 28.97 38.22 -5.39
N ALA A 34 30.26 38.33 -5.08
CA ALA A 34 30.86 37.66 -3.92
C ALA A 34 30.24 38.19 -2.63
N LEU A 35 29.72 37.29 -1.78
CA LEU A 35 29.62 37.54 -0.35
C LEU A 35 30.03 36.27 0.40
N MET A 36 31.04 36.42 1.25
CA MET A 36 31.67 35.35 2.01
C MET A 36 30.76 34.93 3.17
N VAL A 37 30.57 33.62 3.35
CA VAL A 37 30.26 33.01 4.63
C VAL A 37 31.37 32.02 4.92
N GLN A 38 32.21 32.38 5.89
CA GLN A 38 33.12 31.47 6.56
C GLN A 38 32.36 30.87 7.73
N GLY A 39 32.17 29.56 7.67
CA GLY A 39 31.81 28.69 8.79
C GLY A 39 32.56 27.40 8.53
N ALA A 40 33.70 27.25 9.20
CA ALA A 40 34.49 26.03 9.20
C ALA A 40 33.74 24.98 10.00
N ASP A 41 33.43 23.85 9.37
CA ASP A 41 33.33 22.55 10.01
C ASP A 41 33.94 21.55 9.04
N ASP A 42 34.99 20.89 9.53
CA ASP A 42 35.88 20.01 8.81
C ASP A 42 35.21 18.68 8.43
N ASP A 43 35.72 18.09 7.33
CA ASP A 43 35.70 16.67 6.99
C ASP A 43 34.35 15.98 6.68
N ALA A 44 33.86 16.16 5.44
CA ALA A 44 33.17 15.09 4.70
C ALA A 44 33.14 15.37 3.18
N GLU A 45 34.32 15.38 2.55
CA GLU A 45 34.39 15.19 1.09
C GLU A 45 34.16 13.71 0.77
N GLU A 46 32.89 13.29 0.69
CA GLU A 46 32.53 12.06 -0.02
C GLU A 46 31.86 12.43 -1.35
N ASN A 47 32.70 12.48 -2.38
CA ASN A 47 32.38 12.21 -3.79
C ASN A 47 30.89 12.26 -4.19
N LEU A 48 30.35 13.46 -4.37
CA LEU A 48 29.17 13.69 -5.24
C LEU A 48 29.60 13.89 -6.71
N SER A 49 30.69 13.22 -7.14
CA SER A 49 31.00 13.00 -8.55
C SER A 49 30.33 11.69 -8.99
N GLY A 50 29.01 11.76 -9.08
CA GLY A 50 28.17 10.62 -9.38
C GLY A 50 26.74 11.03 -9.70
N ALA A 51 26.51 12.26 -10.15
CA ALA A 51 25.32 12.58 -10.93
C ALA A 51 25.45 11.84 -12.27
N GLN A 52 25.27 10.52 -12.21
CA GLN A 52 24.99 9.72 -13.38
C GLN A 52 23.66 10.23 -13.92
N THR A 53 23.76 11.12 -14.90
CA THR A 53 22.80 11.21 -16.00
C THR A 53 22.86 9.89 -16.77
N GLY A 54 22.47 8.81 -16.10
CA GLY A 54 22.32 7.47 -16.63
C GLY A 54 20.86 7.24 -16.90
N ALA A 55 20.34 7.87 -17.96
CA ALA A 55 19.07 7.49 -18.58
C ALA A 55 19.14 6.10 -19.26
N GLU A 56 19.99 5.21 -18.75
CA GLU A 56 20.22 3.82 -19.17
C GLU A 56 20.60 2.98 -17.93
N ALA A 57 19.72 2.91 -16.94
CA ALA A 57 19.93 2.08 -15.75
C ALA A 57 18.63 1.41 -15.30
N CYS A 58 17.89 0.84 -16.26
CA CYS A 58 17.04 -0.35 -16.16
C CYS A 58 15.95 -0.33 -17.24
N SER A 59 16.21 -0.95 -18.40
CA SER A 59 15.10 -1.42 -19.24
C SER A 59 14.42 -2.68 -18.67
N THR A 60 14.87 -3.13 -17.49
CA THR A 60 14.50 -4.39 -16.81
C THR A 60 14.17 -4.21 -15.33
N CYS A 61 14.11 -2.99 -14.79
CA CYS A 61 13.71 -2.81 -13.39
C CYS A 61 12.20 -2.94 -13.27
N GLU A 62 11.78 -3.72 -12.29
CA GLU A 62 10.39 -3.82 -11.90
C GLU A 62 9.87 -2.43 -11.48
N PRO A 63 8.64 -2.03 -11.87
CA PRO A 63 8.11 -0.71 -11.52
C PRO A 63 8.16 -0.43 -10.01
N PRO A 64 8.44 0.81 -9.57
CA PRO A 64 8.63 1.13 -8.15
C PRO A 64 7.41 0.82 -7.28
N GLN A 65 6.20 0.83 -7.87
CA GLN A 65 4.96 0.47 -7.19
C GLN A 65 4.79 -1.03 -6.91
N CYS A 66 5.61 -1.90 -7.50
CA CYS A 66 5.47 -3.34 -7.36
C CYS A 66 5.88 -3.86 -5.98
N GLY A 67 6.87 -3.25 -5.33
CA GLY A 67 7.26 -3.59 -3.96
C GLY A 67 6.09 -3.44 -2.97
N PRO A 68 5.51 -2.23 -2.84
CA PRO A 68 4.35 -2.01 -1.99
C PRO A 68 3.14 -2.88 -2.32
N LEU A 69 2.88 -3.13 -3.62
CA LEU A 69 1.79 -4.02 -4.03
C LEU A 69 2.02 -5.47 -3.60
N ASN A 70 3.24 -5.98 -3.73
CA ASN A 70 3.60 -7.31 -3.25
C ASN A 70 3.45 -7.44 -1.73
N ASP A 71 3.77 -6.39 -0.98
CA ASP A 71 3.56 -6.35 0.47
C ASP A 71 2.08 -6.40 0.84
N GLU A 72 1.23 -5.65 0.12
CA GLU A 72 -0.23 -5.71 0.30
C GLU A 72 -0.80 -7.09 -0.05
N ILE A 73 -0.35 -7.70 -1.16
CA ILE A 73 -0.78 -9.04 -1.59
C ILE A 73 -0.42 -10.08 -0.51
N ARG A 74 0.82 -10.04 -0.01
CA ARG A 74 1.30 -10.93 1.04
C ARG A 74 0.50 -10.76 2.33
N GLY A 75 0.31 -9.51 2.79
CA GLY A 75 -0.48 -9.22 3.99
C GLY A 75 -1.91 -9.73 3.88
N LEU A 76 -2.59 -9.48 2.75
CA LEU A 76 -3.95 -9.98 2.52
C LEU A 76 -4.01 -11.50 2.50
N ARG A 77 -3.04 -12.15 1.85
CA ARG A 77 -2.93 -13.61 1.81
C ARG A 77 -2.80 -14.19 3.22
N ASP A 78 -1.94 -13.60 4.06
CA ASP A 78 -1.72 -14.07 5.44
C ASP A 78 -2.95 -13.84 6.33
N GLU A 79 -3.63 -12.70 6.18
CA GLU A 79 -4.88 -12.42 6.89
C GLU A 79 -6.00 -13.40 6.51
N ILE A 80 -6.12 -13.75 5.22
CA ILE A 80 -7.07 -14.75 4.73
C ILE A 80 -6.73 -16.11 5.34
N GLU A 81 -5.47 -16.54 5.30
CA GLU A 81 -5.06 -17.81 5.90
C GLU A 81 -5.36 -17.85 7.40
N SER A 82 -5.04 -16.78 8.14
CA SER A 82 -5.33 -16.68 9.57
C SER A 82 -6.83 -16.81 9.83
N ARG A 83 -7.67 -16.08 9.10
CA ARG A 83 -9.13 -16.13 9.26
C ARG A 83 -9.71 -17.49 8.91
N TYR A 84 -9.18 -18.14 7.88
CA TYR A 84 -9.55 -19.50 7.53
C TYR A 84 -9.29 -20.46 8.69
N ARG A 85 -8.11 -20.38 9.30
CA ARG A 85 -7.74 -21.19 10.47
C ARG A 85 -8.60 -20.88 11.69
N ASP A 86 -8.89 -19.61 11.96
CA ASP A 86 -9.79 -19.22 13.06
C ASP A 86 -11.18 -19.85 12.91
N MET A 87 -11.70 -19.92 11.68
CA MET A 87 -12.97 -20.59 11.37
C MET A 87 -12.87 -22.12 11.42
N GLU A 88 -11.76 -22.71 10.98
CA GLU A 88 -11.56 -24.16 11.08
C GLU A 88 -11.44 -24.62 12.53
N ILE A 89 -10.75 -23.86 13.38
CA ILE A 89 -10.59 -24.17 14.81
C ILE A 89 -11.88 -23.82 15.57
N ASP A 90 -12.47 -22.66 15.26
CA ASP A 90 -13.64 -22.09 15.91
C ASP A 90 -13.54 -22.11 17.45
N GLN A 91 -12.44 -21.54 17.96
CA GLN A 91 -12.08 -21.58 19.39
C GLN A 91 -13.21 -21.09 20.33
N TYR A 92 -14.06 -20.18 19.86
CA TYR A 92 -15.15 -19.61 20.64
C TYR A 92 -16.51 -20.26 20.37
N ASP A 93 -16.54 -21.31 19.54
CA ASP A 93 -17.72 -22.02 19.07
C ASP A 93 -18.75 -21.08 18.40
N LEU A 94 -18.26 -20.14 17.60
CA LEU A 94 -19.06 -19.14 16.90
C LEU A 94 -20.06 -19.79 15.95
N PHE A 95 -19.70 -20.93 15.34
CA PHE A 95 -20.60 -21.66 14.45
C PHE A 95 -21.90 -22.07 15.14
N ASN A 96 -21.83 -22.52 16.41
CA ASN A 96 -23.05 -22.90 17.15
C ASN A 96 -23.63 -21.74 17.95
N ARG A 97 -22.79 -20.87 18.52
CA ARG A 97 -23.21 -19.87 19.53
C ARG A 97 -23.54 -18.50 18.94
N ALA A 98 -23.03 -18.20 17.76
CA ALA A 98 -23.14 -16.87 17.16
C ALA A 98 -23.08 -16.95 15.62
N TYR A 99 -23.86 -17.86 15.01
CA TYR A 99 -23.80 -18.08 13.56
C TYR A 99 -24.13 -16.81 12.77
N SER A 100 -25.36 -16.32 12.91
CA SER A 100 -25.93 -15.15 12.21
C SER A 100 -26.38 -14.06 13.19
N ASN A 101 -25.82 -14.06 14.40
CA ASN A 101 -26.24 -13.12 15.44
C ASN A 101 -25.81 -11.69 15.03
N HIS A 102 -26.80 -10.79 14.94
CA HIS A 102 -26.58 -9.37 14.70
C HIS A 102 -25.83 -8.70 15.86
N SER A 103 -25.95 -9.27 17.07
CA SER A 103 -25.18 -8.88 18.24
C SER A 103 -23.91 -9.74 18.37
N PRO A 104 -22.71 -9.14 18.48
CA PRO A 104 -21.47 -9.90 18.50
C PRO A 104 -21.32 -10.70 19.80
N LEU A 105 -20.68 -11.88 19.73
CA LEU A 105 -20.28 -12.63 20.92
C LEU A 105 -19.24 -11.82 21.71
N PHE A 106 -19.44 -11.70 23.02
CA PHE A 106 -18.44 -11.17 23.95
C PHE A 106 -17.93 -12.29 24.85
N VAL A 107 -16.61 -12.41 24.99
CA VAL A 107 -15.95 -13.35 25.90
C VAL A 107 -15.03 -12.54 26.80
N ASN A 108 -15.27 -12.59 28.12
CA ASN A 108 -14.51 -11.81 29.12
C ASN A 108 -14.44 -10.30 28.78
N GLY A 109 -15.53 -9.72 28.27
CA GLY A 109 -15.60 -8.31 27.85
C GLY A 109 -14.99 -8.00 26.47
N VAL A 110 -14.36 -8.97 25.81
CA VAL A 110 -13.78 -8.80 24.47
C VAL A 110 -14.79 -9.18 23.40
N LYS A 111 -15.01 -8.28 22.42
CA LYS A 111 -15.86 -8.53 21.25
C LYS A 111 -15.16 -9.49 20.29
N ILE A 112 -15.72 -10.70 20.13
CA ILE A 112 -15.22 -11.71 19.19
C ILE A 112 -15.92 -11.58 17.83
N GLY A 113 -17.24 -11.38 17.83
CA GLY A 113 -18.04 -11.27 16.60
C GLY A 113 -18.98 -12.45 16.39
N SER A 114 -19.33 -12.72 15.12
CA SER A 114 -20.19 -13.82 14.67
C SER A 114 -19.49 -14.63 13.58
N TRP A 115 -19.95 -15.86 13.35
CA TRP A 115 -19.43 -16.71 12.26
C TRP A 115 -19.66 -16.07 10.90
N GLU A 116 -20.87 -15.58 10.62
CA GLU A 116 -21.20 -14.85 9.40
C GLU A 116 -20.34 -13.58 9.24
N GLY A 117 -20.02 -12.89 10.34
CA GLY A 117 -19.09 -11.76 10.33
C GLY A 117 -17.66 -12.15 9.94
N HIS A 118 -17.21 -13.35 10.31
CA HIS A 118 -15.93 -13.90 9.85
C HIS A 118 -15.99 -14.28 8.36
N LEU A 119 -17.08 -14.91 7.90
CA LEU A 119 -17.29 -15.24 6.48
C LEU A 119 -17.26 -13.98 5.60
N MET A 120 -18.03 -12.94 5.95
CA MET A 120 -18.04 -11.68 5.21
C MET A 120 -16.65 -11.05 5.11
N GLN A 121 -15.91 -11.01 6.23
CA GLN A 121 -14.55 -10.46 6.23
C GLN A 121 -13.59 -11.30 5.37
N TYR A 122 -13.72 -12.62 5.41
CA TYR A 122 -12.93 -13.53 4.60
C TYR A 122 -13.14 -13.24 3.11
N GLU A 123 -14.39 -13.19 2.65
CA GLU A 123 -14.75 -12.94 1.25
C GLU A 123 -14.35 -11.54 0.76
N GLN A 124 -14.49 -10.52 1.61
CA GLN A 124 -14.04 -9.17 1.31
C GLN A 124 -12.53 -9.12 1.09
N LYS A 125 -11.76 -9.79 1.96
CA LYS A 125 -10.30 -9.87 1.82
C LYS A 125 -9.90 -10.64 0.58
N GLN A 126 -10.56 -11.74 0.25
CA GLN A 126 -10.32 -12.47 -1.00
C GLN A 126 -10.56 -11.61 -2.24
N THR A 127 -11.63 -10.82 -2.23
CA THR A 127 -11.91 -9.87 -3.31
C THR A 127 -10.81 -8.81 -3.42
N ARG A 128 -10.37 -8.25 -2.29
CA ARG A 128 -9.25 -7.31 -2.28
C ARG A 128 -7.95 -7.95 -2.77
N LEU A 129 -7.65 -9.18 -2.37
CA LEU A 129 -6.47 -9.93 -2.81
C LEU A 129 -6.49 -10.14 -4.33
N ARG A 130 -7.62 -10.57 -4.89
CA ARG A 130 -7.79 -10.73 -6.34
C ARG A 130 -7.59 -9.42 -7.09
N ASN A 131 -8.17 -8.32 -6.60
CA ASN A 131 -8.00 -7.00 -7.20
C ASN A 131 -6.54 -6.56 -7.18
N LYS A 132 -5.86 -6.65 -6.02
CA LYS A 132 -4.45 -6.25 -5.90
C LYS A 132 -3.52 -7.11 -6.75
N THR A 133 -3.82 -8.40 -6.87
CA THR A 133 -3.09 -9.32 -7.75
C THR A 133 -3.31 -8.94 -9.23
N ALA A 134 -4.52 -8.55 -9.62
CA ALA A 134 -4.81 -8.05 -10.96
C ALA A 134 -4.13 -6.70 -11.24
N ASP A 135 -4.12 -5.78 -10.28
CA ASP A 135 -3.41 -4.50 -10.39
C ASP A 135 -1.90 -4.71 -10.60
N ALA A 136 -1.28 -5.59 -9.80
CA ALA A 136 0.13 -5.94 -9.94
C ALA A 136 0.44 -6.53 -11.32
N ARG A 137 -0.42 -7.44 -11.82
CA ARG A 137 -0.29 -7.99 -13.18
C ARG A 137 -0.44 -6.93 -14.26
N GLY A 138 -1.40 -6.02 -14.11
CA GLY A 138 -1.64 -4.92 -15.06
C GLY A 138 -0.46 -3.95 -15.16
N LEU A 139 0.36 -3.87 -14.11
CA LEU A 139 1.58 -3.08 -14.06
C LEU A 139 2.84 -3.84 -14.52
N GLY A 140 2.73 -5.14 -14.80
CA GLY A 140 3.88 -5.98 -15.16
C GLY A 140 4.75 -6.38 -13.96
N CYS A 141 4.22 -6.30 -12.73
CA CYS A 141 4.93 -6.71 -11.53
C CYS A 141 5.07 -8.24 -11.44
N SER A 142 6.22 -8.71 -10.97
CA SER A 142 6.38 -10.11 -10.56
C SER A 142 5.70 -10.32 -9.21
N ILE A 143 4.73 -11.23 -9.14
CA ILE A 143 4.05 -11.54 -7.87
C ILE A 143 4.95 -12.48 -7.05
N THR A 144 5.39 -12.02 -5.88
CA THR A 144 6.29 -12.78 -4.99
C THR A 144 5.58 -13.73 -4.03
N THR A 145 4.24 -13.67 -3.98
CA THR A 145 3.39 -14.54 -3.15
C THR A 145 2.78 -15.65 -4.03
N PRO A 146 3.41 -16.85 -4.11
CA PRO A 146 3.09 -17.85 -5.12
C PRO A 146 1.70 -18.49 -4.96
N ASP A 147 1.12 -18.44 -3.77
CA ASP A 147 -0.19 -19.02 -3.48
C ASP A 147 -1.31 -17.98 -3.32
N ALA A 148 -1.06 -16.74 -3.74
CA ALA A 148 -2.05 -15.65 -3.69
C ALA A 148 -3.34 -16.00 -4.44
N ASP A 149 -3.26 -16.52 -5.67
CA ASP A 149 -4.45 -16.89 -6.43
C ASP A 149 -5.25 -18.01 -5.76
N ARG A 150 -4.55 -19.00 -5.20
CA ARG A 150 -5.17 -20.10 -4.46
C ARG A 150 -5.99 -19.56 -3.29
N TRP A 151 -5.40 -18.68 -2.48
CA TRP A 151 -6.10 -18.08 -1.35
C TRP A 151 -7.18 -17.09 -1.76
N GLY A 152 -7.04 -16.42 -2.90
CA GLY A 152 -8.06 -15.53 -3.47
C GLY A 152 -9.32 -16.26 -3.98
N GLY A 153 -9.22 -17.56 -4.28
CA GLY A 153 -10.34 -18.39 -4.76
C GLY A 153 -10.78 -19.53 -3.84
N ARG A 154 -10.07 -19.78 -2.73
CA ARG A 154 -10.37 -20.88 -1.81
C ARG A 154 -11.68 -20.61 -1.07
N SER A 155 -12.66 -21.49 -1.17
CA SER A 155 -13.90 -21.34 -0.38
C SER A 155 -13.62 -21.31 1.12
N ALA A 156 -14.35 -20.47 1.85
CA ALA A 156 -14.33 -20.48 3.31
C ALA A 156 -14.78 -21.86 3.85
N PRO A 157 -14.36 -22.24 5.06
CA PRO A 157 -14.86 -23.45 5.70
C PRO A 157 -16.38 -23.37 5.87
N LEU A 158 -17.10 -24.40 5.43
CA LEU A 158 -18.57 -24.46 5.62
C LEU A 158 -18.95 -24.71 7.09
N ARG A 159 -18.02 -25.23 7.89
CA ARG A 159 -18.14 -25.52 9.32
C ARG A 159 -16.74 -25.72 9.92
N PRO A 160 -16.59 -25.65 11.26
CA PRO A 160 -15.33 -25.96 11.93
C PRO A 160 -14.90 -27.41 11.70
N ASN A 161 -13.59 -27.64 11.73
CA ASN A 161 -13.02 -28.97 11.66
C ASN A 161 -13.16 -29.68 13.00
N ARG A 162 -13.80 -30.86 13.01
CA ARG A 162 -14.12 -31.64 14.22
C ARG A 162 -12.90 -32.17 14.96
N ILE A 163 -11.71 -32.16 14.34
CA ILE A 163 -10.46 -32.61 14.96
C ILE A 163 -9.94 -31.60 16.00
N TYR A 164 -10.32 -30.33 15.90
CA TYR A 164 -9.84 -29.25 16.79
C TYR A 164 -10.81 -28.94 17.95
N ARG A 165 -11.78 -29.82 18.23
CA ARG A 165 -12.71 -29.69 19.37
C ARG A 165 -12.19 -30.35 20.64
#